data_AF-A0A024UP60-F1
#
_entry.id   AF-A0A024UP60-F1
#
_cell.length_a   1.000
_cell.length_b   1.000
_cell.length_c   1.000
_cell.angle_alpha   90.00
_cell.angle_beta   90.00
_cell.angle_gamma   90.00
#
_symmetry.space_group_name_H-M   'P 1'
#
loop_
_entity.id
_entity.type
_entity.pdbx_description
1 polymer ?
#
loop_
_entity_poly.entity_id
_entity_poly.type
_entity_poly.pdbx_seq_one_letter_code
_entity_poly.pdbx_strand_id
1 'polypeptide(L)'
;MFLKRTMEMLAGCPAHVAAWNAQGTAFKVKDVSTFERRILPQFFRHNHFASFTRQLRFYGFEKTKVPLRENTKPDDELLCWEFTHPKFLRDAPHKLTSIRRKTCTDSTPKWNAEEVADLRANLSTLQAKMSILLGHVSTLATVLHEISTNGDAHQAEMAMEWDSALWDDMDELLLGNDSLGACGLDSIVDATVFAL
;
A
#
# COMPACT_ATOMS: atom_id res chain seq x y z
N MET A 1 12.48 -17.99 -1.70
CA MET A 1 13.01 -17.69 -3.05
C MET A 1 13.37 -16.22 -3.23
N PHE A 2 12.47 -15.27 -2.93
CA PHE A 2 12.72 -13.83 -3.09
C PHE A 2 14.04 -13.34 -2.46
N LEU A 3 14.25 -13.53 -1.15
CA LEU A 3 15.41 -12.99 -0.44
C LEU A 3 16.77 -13.50 -0.96
N LYS A 4 16.82 -14.76 -1.39
CA LYS A 4 18.03 -15.33 -2.00
C LYS A 4 18.36 -14.62 -3.32
N ARG A 5 17.34 -14.40 -4.15
CA ARG A 5 17.48 -13.62 -5.40
C ARG A 5 17.89 -12.18 -5.12
N THR A 6 17.34 -11.55 -4.09
CA THR A 6 17.76 -10.20 -3.69
C THR A 6 19.24 -10.15 -3.31
N MET A 7 19.77 -11.14 -2.59
CA MET A 7 21.20 -11.20 -2.29
C MET A 7 22.06 -11.39 -3.54
N GLU A 8 21.69 -12.31 -4.43
CA GLU A 8 22.38 -12.53 -5.70
C GLU A 8 22.39 -11.26 -6.56
N MET A 9 21.24 -10.58 -6.65
CA MET A 9 21.08 -9.30 -7.34
C MET A 9 22.00 -8.23 -6.77
N LEU A 10 22.03 -8.05 -5.45
CA LEU A 10 22.88 -7.06 -4.81
C LEU A 10 24.38 -7.35 -4.97
N ALA A 11 24.77 -8.62 -5.11
CA ALA A 11 26.16 -8.99 -5.38
C ALA A 11 26.61 -8.63 -6.80
N GLY A 12 25.70 -8.69 -7.78
CA GLY A 12 25.97 -8.32 -9.18
C GLY A 12 25.58 -6.90 -9.57
N CYS A 13 24.97 -6.13 -8.67
CA CYS A 13 24.47 -4.79 -8.97
C CYS A 13 25.63 -3.78 -9.03
N PRO A 14 25.68 -2.90 -10.05
CA PRO A 14 26.66 -1.83 -10.09
C PRO A 14 26.47 -0.87 -8.90
N ALA A 15 27.58 -0.51 -8.24
CA ALA A 15 27.57 0.22 -6.97
C ALA A 15 26.95 1.63 -7.02
N HIS A 16 26.81 2.21 -8.21
CA HIS A 16 26.14 3.50 -8.42
C HIS A 16 24.61 3.37 -8.50
N VAL A 17 24.07 2.17 -8.75
CA VAL A 17 22.63 1.89 -8.79
C VAL A 17 22.14 1.39 -7.44
N ALA A 18 22.75 0.32 -6.93
CA ALA A 18 22.50 -0.17 -5.58
C ALA A 18 23.76 -0.83 -5.01
N ALA A 19 23.95 -0.70 -3.70
CA ALA A 19 25.12 -1.27 -3.03
C ALA A 19 24.83 -1.56 -1.57
N TRP A 20 25.56 -2.52 -1.00
CA TRP A 20 25.65 -2.68 0.44
C TRP A 20 26.29 -1.45 1.09
N ASN A 21 25.90 -1.14 2.33
CA ASN A 21 26.67 -0.25 3.17
C ASN A 21 28.02 -0.90 3.54
N ALA A 22 28.95 -0.11 4.08
CA ALA A 22 30.29 -0.60 4.43
C ALA A 22 30.25 -1.82 5.36
N GLN A 23 29.31 -1.83 6.30
CA GLN A 23 29.14 -2.87 7.32
C GLN A 23 28.40 -4.13 6.81
N GLY A 24 27.85 -4.11 5.61
CA GLY A 24 27.04 -5.22 5.07
C GLY A 24 25.73 -5.48 5.82
N THR A 25 25.26 -4.54 6.64
CA THR A 25 24.03 -4.65 7.45
C THR A 25 22.79 -4.06 6.78
N ALA A 26 23.01 -3.22 5.76
CA ALA A 26 21.98 -2.54 5.01
C ALA A 26 22.39 -2.47 3.54
N PHE A 27 21.42 -2.29 2.65
CA PHE A 27 21.70 -1.94 1.27
C PHE A 27 20.96 -0.68 0.87
N LYS A 28 21.58 0.10 -0.01
CA LYS A 28 21.06 1.37 -0.52
C LYS A 28 20.73 1.24 -2.00
N VAL A 29 19.59 1.79 -2.40
CA VAL A 29 19.19 1.98 -3.80
C VAL A 29 19.32 3.48 -4.10
N LYS A 30 20.34 3.81 -4.90
CA LYS A 30 20.79 5.16 -5.21
C LYS A 30 20.12 5.71 -6.47
N ASP A 31 19.86 4.84 -7.45
CA ASP A 31 19.15 5.19 -8.68
C ASP A 31 17.99 4.20 -8.90
N VAL A 32 16.79 4.61 -8.50
CA VAL A 32 15.57 3.80 -8.63
C VAL A 32 15.23 3.55 -10.09
N SER A 33 15.36 4.58 -10.94
CA SER A 33 15.04 4.52 -12.35
C SER A 33 15.85 3.45 -13.09
N THR A 34 17.17 3.44 -12.87
CA THR A 34 18.05 2.43 -13.47
C THR A 34 17.85 1.06 -12.82
N PHE A 35 17.62 1.01 -11.51
CA PHE A 35 17.33 -0.24 -10.80
C PHE A 35 16.09 -0.94 -11.36
N GLU A 36 15.01 -0.20 -11.61
CA GLU A 36 13.78 -0.70 -12.23
C GLU A 36 14.01 -1.19 -13.66
N ARG A 37 14.60 -0.36 -14.52
CA ARG A 37 14.70 -0.69 -15.96
C ARG A 37 15.76 -1.72 -16.28
N ARG A 38 16.84 -1.79 -15.50
CA ARG A 38 18.01 -2.62 -15.83
C ARG A 38 18.18 -3.79 -14.88
N ILE A 39 17.95 -3.62 -13.59
CA ILE A 39 18.32 -4.64 -12.59
C ILE A 39 17.16 -5.58 -12.30
N LEU A 40 15.98 -5.06 -11.92
CA LEU A 40 14.83 -5.88 -11.54
C LEU A 40 14.40 -6.94 -12.59
N PRO A 41 14.35 -6.65 -13.91
CA PRO A 41 13.95 -7.62 -14.92
C PRO A 41 14.87 -8.83 -15.04
N GLN A 42 16.14 -8.72 -14.59
CA GLN A 42 17.10 -9.81 -14.65
C GLN A 42 16.90 -10.84 -13.52
N PHE A 43 16.27 -10.44 -12.41
CA PHE A 43 16.13 -11.27 -11.20
C PHE A 43 14.68 -11.58 -10.83
N PHE A 44 13.73 -10.75 -11.27
CA PHE A 44 12.31 -10.85 -10.95
C PHE A 44 11.42 -10.74 -12.21
N ARG A 45 10.17 -11.22 -12.12
CA ARG A 45 9.20 -11.19 -13.22
C ARG A 45 8.45 -9.85 -13.34
N HIS A 46 8.97 -8.80 -12.70
CA HIS A 46 8.46 -7.44 -12.72
C HIS A 46 9.65 -6.48 -12.68
N ASN A 47 9.44 -5.24 -13.11
CA ASN A 47 10.46 -4.21 -13.14
C ASN A 47 10.13 -3.01 -12.22
N HIS A 48 8.98 -3.03 -11.55
CA HIS A 48 8.56 -1.95 -10.65
C HIS A 48 9.20 -2.06 -9.27
N PHE A 49 9.74 -0.95 -8.78
CA PHE A 49 10.36 -0.79 -7.47
C PHE A 49 9.32 -0.90 -6.35
N ALA A 50 8.08 -0.46 -6.59
CA ALA A 50 6.98 -0.64 -5.66
C ALA A 50 6.75 -2.11 -5.32
N SER A 51 6.72 -2.99 -6.33
CA SER A 51 6.56 -4.44 -6.15
C SER A 51 7.74 -5.04 -5.37
N PHE A 52 8.97 -4.61 -5.67
CA PHE A 52 10.16 -5.02 -4.94
C PHE A 52 10.13 -4.58 -3.47
N THR A 53 9.76 -3.32 -3.21
CA THR A 53 9.60 -2.74 -1.87
C THR A 53 8.51 -3.47 -1.08
N ARG A 54 7.40 -3.81 -1.73
CA ARG A 54 6.30 -4.58 -1.11
C ARG A 54 6.78 -5.95 -0.66
N GLN A 55 7.58 -6.64 -1.47
CA GLN A 55 8.18 -7.92 -1.08
C GLN A 55 9.08 -7.74 0.14
N LEU A 56 9.96 -6.73 0.16
CA LEU A 56 10.79 -6.42 1.33
C LEU A 56 9.97 -6.15 2.59
N ARG A 57 8.88 -5.36 2.49
CA ARG A 57 7.96 -5.10 3.60
C ARG A 57 7.36 -6.39 4.17
N PHE A 58 6.98 -7.34 3.32
CA PHE A 58 6.50 -8.65 3.78
C PHE A 58 7.55 -9.46 4.52
N TYR A 59 8.84 -9.25 4.25
CA TYR A 59 9.92 -9.89 4.98
C TYR A 59 10.41 -9.07 6.19
N GLY A 60 9.71 -7.99 6.52
CA GLY A 60 10.00 -7.18 7.72
C GLY A 60 11.17 -6.22 7.57
N PHE A 61 11.56 -5.89 6.34
CA PHE A 61 12.57 -4.85 6.12
C PHE A 61 12.01 -3.48 6.45
N GLU A 62 12.86 -2.64 7.01
CA GLU A 62 12.60 -1.22 7.21
C GLU A 62 13.17 -0.44 6.02
N LYS A 63 12.48 0.64 5.63
CA LYS A 63 12.82 1.51 4.50
C LYS A 63 13.01 2.93 5.02
N THR A 64 14.19 3.50 4.81
CA THR A 64 14.54 4.84 5.31
C THR A 64 15.19 5.65 4.20
N LYS A 65 14.93 6.97 4.12
CA LYS A 65 15.71 7.87 3.24
C LYS A 65 16.99 8.28 3.95
N VAL A 66 18.13 8.15 3.28
CA VAL A 66 19.44 8.56 3.82
C VAL A 66 20.23 9.35 2.77
N PRO A 67 21.15 10.24 3.18
CA PRO A 67 22.04 10.93 2.26
C PRO A 67 22.86 9.93 1.41
N LEU A 68 22.99 10.24 0.12
CA LEU A 68 23.74 9.46 -0.86
C LEU A 68 25.23 9.39 -0.51
N ARG A 69 25.76 10.46 0.11
CA ARG A 69 27.14 10.54 0.59
C ARG A 69 27.14 10.86 2.09
N GLU A 70 28.06 10.22 2.80
CA GLU A 70 28.34 10.56 4.19
C GLU A 70 28.89 11.99 4.21
N ASN A 71 28.34 12.86 5.05
CA ASN A 71 28.75 14.26 5.24
C ASN A 71 28.25 15.32 4.22
N THR A 72 27.25 15.01 3.38
CA THR A 72 26.52 16.03 2.60
C THR A 72 25.28 16.53 3.33
N LYS A 73 24.97 17.83 3.18
CA LYS A 73 23.69 18.38 3.65
C LYS A 73 22.53 17.61 3.01
N PRO A 74 21.43 17.36 3.74
CA PRO A 74 20.25 16.71 3.19
C PRO A 74 19.55 17.68 2.24
N ASP A 75 19.98 17.65 0.99
CA ASP A 75 19.19 18.12 -0.14
C ASP A 75 18.39 16.92 -0.68
N ASP A 76 17.11 17.12 -1.00
CA ASP A 76 16.20 16.02 -1.38
C ASP A 76 16.69 15.27 -2.62
N GLU A 77 17.38 15.97 -3.54
CA GLU A 77 17.99 15.40 -4.75
C GLU A 77 19.17 14.46 -4.47
N LEU A 78 19.75 14.52 -3.27
CA LEU A 78 20.88 13.69 -2.84
C LEU A 78 20.47 12.59 -1.84
N LEU A 79 19.18 12.30 -1.70
CA LEU A 79 18.70 11.20 -0.86
C LEU A 79 18.62 9.89 -1.63
N CYS A 80 18.79 8.79 -0.93
CA CYS A 80 18.63 7.44 -1.45
C CYS A 80 17.84 6.56 -0.47
N TRP A 81 17.29 5.46 -0.97
CA TRP A 81 16.55 4.51 -0.14
C TRP A 81 17.49 3.49 0.48
N GLU A 82 17.52 3.42 1.81
CA GLU A 82 18.21 2.37 2.56
C GLU A 82 17.20 1.35 3.08
N PHE A 83 17.58 0.08 2.98
CA PHE A 83 16.80 -1.04 3.48
C PHE A 83 17.61 -1.84 4.49
N THR A 84 17.03 -2.06 5.67
CA THR A 84 17.68 -2.74 6.80
C THR A 84 16.84 -3.93 7.27
N HIS A 85 17.53 -4.99 7.69
CA HIS A 85 16.91 -6.10 8.42
C HIS A 85 17.97 -6.84 9.26
N PRO A 86 17.72 -7.13 10.55
CA PRO A 86 18.73 -7.67 11.48
C PRO A 86 19.42 -8.97 11.04
N LYS A 87 18.71 -9.79 10.24
CA LYS A 87 19.17 -11.10 9.75
C LYS A 87 19.52 -11.12 8.26
N PHE A 88 19.38 -9.99 7.55
CA PHE A 88 19.75 -9.88 6.15
C PHE A 88 21.10 -9.19 6.04
N LEU A 89 22.17 -9.97 6.13
CA LEU A 89 23.55 -9.47 6.21
C LEU A 89 24.39 -10.03 5.08
N ARG A 90 25.13 -9.17 4.37
CA ARG A 90 25.99 -9.55 3.23
C ARG A 90 26.90 -10.73 3.59
N ASP A 91 27.54 -10.64 4.74
CA ASP A 91 28.60 -11.57 5.15
C ASP A 91 28.08 -12.76 5.97
N ALA A 92 26.76 -12.86 6.21
CA ALA A 92 26.14 -13.95 6.94
C ALA A 92 24.88 -14.52 6.22
N PRO A 93 25.03 -15.11 5.02
CA PRO A 93 23.90 -15.59 4.22
C PRO A 93 23.13 -16.74 4.88
N HIS A 94 23.73 -17.48 5.82
CA HIS A 94 23.04 -18.55 6.56
C HIS A 94 21.88 -18.02 7.41
N LYS A 95 21.95 -16.77 7.91
CA LYS A 95 20.88 -16.13 8.71
C LYS A 95 19.61 -15.86 7.90
N LEU A 96 19.72 -15.80 6.58
CA LEU A 96 18.62 -15.58 5.63
C LEU A 96 17.49 -16.60 5.81
N THR A 97 17.84 -17.84 6.18
CA THR A 97 16.89 -18.95 6.40
C THR A 97 15.90 -18.67 7.53
N SER A 98 16.28 -17.83 8.49
CA SER A 98 15.46 -17.47 9.65
C SER A 98 14.49 -16.31 9.38
N ILE A 99 14.56 -15.68 8.19
CA ILE A 99 13.65 -14.61 7.78
C ILE A 99 12.41 -15.24 7.16
N ARG A 100 11.28 -15.11 7.85
CA ARG A 100 9.98 -15.60 7.38
C ARG A 100 9.18 -14.44 6.80
N ARG A 101 8.39 -14.75 5.77
CA ARG A 101 7.42 -13.81 5.22
C ARG A 101 6.32 -13.64 6.26
N LYS A 102 5.98 -12.40 6.59
CA LYS A 102 4.74 -12.04 7.29
C LYS A 102 3.57 -12.42 6.39
N THR A 103 2.92 -13.54 6.68
CA THR A 103 1.65 -13.90 6.07
C THR A 103 0.53 -13.35 6.94
N CYS A 104 -0.60 -12.99 6.35
CA CYS A 104 -1.80 -12.58 7.10
C CYS A 104 -2.35 -13.68 8.03
N THR A 105 -1.70 -14.84 8.09
CA THR A 105 -2.07 -16.01 8.89
C THR A 105 -1.24 -16.16 10.18
N ASP A 106 -0.08 -15.50 10.30
CA ASP A 106 0.76 -15.58 11.51
C ASP A 106 0.25 -14.64 12.63
N SER A 107 -0.70 -13.78 12.28
CA SER A 107 -1.69 -13.29 13.22
C SER A 107 -2.95 -14.09 12.94
N THR A 108 -3.23 -15.12 13.74
CA THR A 108 -4.60 -15.17 14.24
C THR A 108 -4.66 -14.01 15.22
N PRO A 109 -5.29 -12.85 14.91
CA PRO A 109 -6.09 -12.28 15.96
C PRO A 109 -7.04 -13.42 16.29
N LYS A 110 -6.95 -13.95 17.50
CA LYS A 110 -8.10 -14.66 18.05
C LYS A 110 -9.15 -13.57 18.14
N TRP A 111 -9.82 -13.25 17.01
CA TRP A 111 -10.96 -12.36 17.00
C TRP A 111 -11.88 -12.99 18.02
N ASN A 112 -12.04 -12.31 19.15
CA ASN A 112 -12.83 -12.80 20.25
C ASN A 112 -14.21 -13.04 19.60
N ALA A 113 -14.76 -14.26 19.71
CA ALA A 113 -16.04 -14.55 19.05
C ALA A 113 -17.13 -13.53 19.42
N GLU A 114 -16.96 -12.92 20.60
CA GLU A 114 -17.71 -11.78 21.14
C GLU A 114 -17.51 -10.48 20.34
N GLU A 115 -16.28 -10.05 20.01
CA GLU A 115 -16.03 -8.88 19.16
C GLU A 115 -16.61 -9.06 17.75
N VAL A 116 -16.56 -10.28 17.20
CA VAL A 116 -17.17 -10.58 15.89
C VAL A 116 -18.69 -10.52 15.97
N ALA A 117 -19.28 -10.97 17.08
CA ALA A 117 -20.73 -10.88 17.31
C ALA A 117 -21.17 -9.41 17.44
N ASP A 118 -20.43 -8.59 18.19
CA ASP A 118 -20.70 -7.17 18.37
C ASP A 118 -20.59 -6.39 17.06
N LEU A 119 -19.55 -6.67 16.27
CA LEU A 119 -19.39 -6.06 14.95
C LEU A 119 -20.53 -6.44 14.00
N ARG A 120 -21.01 -7.68 14.05
CA ARG A 120 -22.17 -8.12 13.25
C ARG A 120 -23.45 -7.43 13.70
N ALA A 121 -23.67 -7.25 15.00
CA ALA A 121 -24.82 -6.52 15.53
C ALA A 121 -24.80 -5.04 15.10
N ASN A 122 -23.62 -4.41 15.15
CA ASN A 122 -23.42 -3.04 14.69
C ASN A 122 -23.67 -2.90 13.18
N LEU A 123 -23.19 -3.85 12.37
CA LEU A 123 -23.45 -3.87 10.92
C LEU A 123 -24.95 -4.00 10.62
N SER A 124 -25.66 -4.89 11.32
CA SER A 124 -27.10 -5.03 11.17
C SER A 124 -27.84 -3.73 11.53
N THR A 125 -27.39 -3.04 12.58
CA THR A 125 -27.97 -1.76 12.99
C THR A 125 -27.71 -0.67 11.96
N LEU A 126 -26.49 -0.62 11.40
CA LEU A 126 -26.13 0.32 10.35
C LEU A 126 -26.94 0.04 9.07
N GLN A 127 -27.09 -1.22 8.67
CA GLN A 127 -27.91 -1.61 7.53
C GLN A 127 -29.38 -1.21 7.70
N ALA A 128 -29.93 -1.36 8.91
CA ALA A 128 -31.29 -0.89 9.22
C ALA A 128 -31.39 0.64 9.10
N LYS A 129 -30.43 1.39 9.67
CA LYS A 129 -30.37 2.85 9.53
C LYS A 129 -30.21 3.30 8.08
N MET A 130 -29.39 2.60 7.30
CA MET A 130 -29.20 2.88 5.88
C MET A 130 -30.47 2.61 5.08
N SER A 131 -31.21 1.55 5.41
CA SER A 131 -32.51 1.26 4.78
C SER A 131 -33.53 2.37 5.05
N ILE A 132 -33.55 2.91 6.27
CA ILE A 132 -34.39 4.06 6.61
C ILE A 132 -33.96 5.30 5.84
N LEU A 133 -32.65 5.60 5.81
CA LEU A 133 -32.12 6.74 5.05
C LEU A 133 -32.40 6.61 3.56
N LEU A 134 -32.26 5.43 2.96
CA LEU A 134 -32.62 5.17 1.56
C LEU A 134 -34.11 5.39 1.32
N GLY A 135 -34.96 4.99 2.27
CA GLY A 135 -36.38 5.33 2.25
C GLY A 135 -36.62 6.84 2.26
N HIS A 136 -35.93 7.58 3.12
CA HIS A 136 -36.03 9.04 3.17
C HIS A 136 -35.55 9.68 1.86
N VAL A 137 -34.43 9.22 1.30
CA VAL A 137 -33.92 9.69 0.00
C VAL A 137 -34.92 9.42 -1.12
N SER A 138 -35.56 8.25 -1.14
CA SER A 138 -36.61 7.93 -2.11
C SER A 138 -37.82 8.86 -1.98
N THR A 139 -38.25 9.16 -0.76
CA THR A 139 -39.35 10.10 -0.50
C THR A 139 -38.96 11.50 -0.95
N LEU A 140 -37.75 11.96 -0.61
CA LEU A 140 -37.23 13.25 -1.06
C LEU A 140 -37.09 13.31 -2.58
N ALA A 141 -36.65 12.24 -3.24
CA ALA A 141 -36.58 12.15 -4.70
C ALA A 141 -37.97 12.23 -5.33
N THR A 142 -38.99 11.63 -4.70
CA THR A 142 -40.38 11.71 -5.16
C THR A 142 -40.90 13.14 -5.03
N VAL A 143 -40.70 13.78 -3.88
CA VAL A 143 -41.08 15.18 -3.64
C VAL A 143 -40.31 16.12 -4.58
N LEU A 144 -39.01 15.90 -4.80
CA LEU A 144 -38.20 16.67 -5.74
C LEU A 144 -38.65 16.46 -7.19
N HIS A 145 -39.07 15.25 -7.58
CA HIS A 145 -39.64 15.00 -8.90
C HIS A 145 -41.01 15.66 -9.08
N GLU A 146 -41.85 15.69 -8.04
CA GLU A 146 -43.11 16.45 -8.01
C GLU A 146 -42.87 17.97 -8.12
N ILE A 147 -41.77 18.48 -7.54
CA ILE A 147 -41.38 19.88 -7.65
C ILE A 147 -40.71 20.17 -9.01
N SER A 148 -39.91 19.26 -9.55
CA SER A 148 -39.18 19.41 -10.83
C SER A 148 -40.04 19.15 -12.06
N THR A 149 -41.14 18.38 -11.96
CA THR A 149 -42.18 18.35 -13.01
C THR A 149 -42.90 19.70 -13.15
N ASN A 150 -42.69 20.63 -12.20
CA ASN A 150 -43.06 22.04 -12.30
C ASN A 150 -41.87 22.99 -12.57
N GLY A 151 -40.64 22.49 -12.77
CA GLY A 151 -39.44 23.31 -12.87
C GLY A 151 -38.31 22.67 -13.68
N ASP A 152 -38.18 23.16 -14.91
CA ASP A 152 -37.09 23.14 -15.91
C ASP A 152 -35.89 22.19 -15.77
N ALA A 153 -35.55 21.63 -16.94
CA ALA A 153 -34.64 20.53 -17.21
C ALA A 153 -33.12 20.84 -17.13
N HIS A 154 -32.64 21.55 -16.10
CA HIS A 154 -31.26 22.07 -16.09
C HIS A 154 -30.25 21.40 -15.12
N GLN A 155 -30.61 20.34 -14.38
CA GLN A 155 -29.72 19.82 -13.31
C GLN A 155 -29.07 18.45 -13.56
N ALA A 156 -29.15 17.89 -14.77
CA ALA A 156 -28.53 16.59 -15.08
C ALA A 156 -27.00 16.65 -15.35
N GLU A 157 -26.41 17.83 -15.52
CA GLU A 157 -25.03 17.99 -16.01
C GLU A 157 -23.96 18.00 -14.89
N MET A 158 -24.31 18.47 -13.69
CA MET A 158 -23.34 18.62 -12.59
C MET A 158 -22.90 17.31 -11.91
N ALA A 159 -23.63 16.21 -12.12
CA ALA A 159 -23.36 14.94 -11.45
C ALA A 159 -22.16 14.16 -12.02
N MET A 160 -21.68 14.51 -13.23
CA MET A 160 -20.55 13.81 -13.87
C MET A 160 -19.17 14.34 -13.46
N GLU A 161 -19.08 15.50 -12.80
CA GLU A 161 -17.79 16.16 -12.51
C GLU A 161 -17.15 15.69 -11.19
N TRP A 162 -17.94 15.13 -10.26
CA TRP A 162 -17.51 14.83 -8.89
C TRP A 162 -16.91 13.43 -8.71
N ASP A 163 -17.07 12.54 -9.69
CA ASP A 163 -16.60 11.15 -9.59
C ASP A 163 -15.12 11.02 -9.99
N SER A 164 -14.63 11.89 -10.88
CA SER A 164 -13.24 11.87 -11.33
C SER A 164 -12.28 12.53 -10.35
N ALA A 165 -12.70 13.61 -9.67
CA ALA A 165 -11.86 14.32 -8.69
C ALA A 165 -11.63 13.50 -7.40
N LEU A 166 -12.50 12.53 -7.11
CA LEU A 166 -12.48 11.73 -5.89
C LEU A 166 -11.43 10.61 -5.93
N TRP A 167 -11.06 10.12 -7.11
CA TRP A 167 -10.06 9.05 -7.26
C TRP A 167 -8.62 9.58 -7.27
N ASP A 168 -8.39 10.79 -7.79
CA ASP A 168 -7.06 11.43 -7.77
C ASP A 168 -6.62 11.81 -6.34
N ASP A 169 -7.55 12.31 -5.51
CA ASP A 169 -7.31 12.66 -4.10
C ASP A 169 -7.07 11.40 -3.22
N MET A 170 -7.63 10.26 -3.62
CA MET A 170 -7.53 9.00 -2.88
C MET A 170 -6.19 8.27 -3.11
N ASP A 171 -5.56 8.44 -4.28
CA ASP A 171 -4.22 7.91 -4.57
C ASP A 171 -3.12 8.68 -3.80
N GLU A 172 -3.34 9.97 -3.51
CA GLU A 172 -2.45 10.80 -2.70
C GLU A 172 -2.47 10.40 -1.21
N LEU A 173 -3.64 10.01 -0.69
CA LEU A 173 -3.82 9.57 0.70
C LEU A 173 -3.24 8.17 1.01
N LEU A 174 -3.02 7.32 0.00
CA LEU A 174 -2.41 5.99 0.17
C LEU A 174 -0.87 6.00 0.16
N LEU A 175 -0.23 7.12 -0.14
CA LEU A 175 1.22 7.29 -0.14
C LEU A 175 1.76 8.20 0.98
N GLY A 176 0.88 8.78 1.81
CA GLY A 176 1.20 9.91 2.69
C GLY A 176 1.14 9.72 4.20
N ASN A 177 1.04 8.51 4.78
CA ASN A 177 0.94 8.39 6.25
C ASN A 177 1.85 7.31 6.86
N ASP A 178 3.08 7.71 7.20
CA ASP A 178 3.91 7.09 8.23
C ASP A 178 3.65 7.81 9.57
N SER A 179 2.72 7.30 10.38
CA SER A 179 2.75 7.33 11.86
C SER A 179 1.45 6.76 12.45
N LEU A 180 1.62 5.99 13.53
CA LEU A 180 0.61 5.30 14.35
C LEU A 180 0.03 4.01 13.77
N GLY A 181 0.23 2.95 14.55
CA GLY A 181 -0.20 1.61 14.21
C GLY A 181 -1.72 1.47 14.23
N ALA A 182 -2.23 0.64 13.33
CA ALA A 182 -3.39 -0.18 13.58
C ALA A 182 -3.39 -1.30 12.56
N CYS A 183 -3.52 -2.52 13.06
CA CYS A 183 -4.05 -3.62 12.29
C CYS A 183 -5.52 -3.31 11.99
N GLY A 184 -5.95 -3.43 10.74
CA GLY A 184 -7.36 -3.39 10.38
C GLY A 184 -7.61 -2.68 9.07
N LEU A 185 -8.39 -3.34 8.19
CA LEU A 185 -8.94 -2.85 6.93
C LEU A 185 -7.98 -2.82 5.74
N ASP A 186 -7.66 -4.02 5.24
CA ASP A 186 -7.65 -4.30 3.79
C ASP A 186 -8.43 -5.59 3.56
N SER A 187 -9.75 -5.49 3.74
CA SER A 187 -10.71 -6.51 3.33
C SER A 187 -12.08 -5.85 3.15
N ILE A 188 -12.21 -4.98 2.15
CA ILE A 188 -13.41 -4.74 1.35
C ILE A 188 -12.90 -4.00 0.11
N VAL A 189 -12.58 -4.74 -0.95
CA VAL A 189 -12.81 -4.41 -2.37
C VAL A 189 -12.30 -5.60 -3.18
N ASP A 190 -12.95 -6.75 -3.02
CA ASP A 190 -12.93 -7.79 -4.05
C ASP A 190 -14.08 -8.78 -3.82
N ALA A 191 -15.30 -8.31 -4.09
CA ALA A 191 -16.42 -9.13 -4.54
C ALA A 191 -17.63 -8.23 -4.77
N THR A 192 -18.20 -8.32 -5.96
CA THR A 192 -19.50 -7.80 -6.41
C THR A 192 -19.49 -6.52 -7.24
N VAL A 193 -18.77 -6.50 -8.37
CA VAL A 193 -19.25 -5.88 -9.63
C VAL A 193 -18.59 -6.61 -10.82
N PHE A 194 -19.06 -7.82 -11.17
CA PHE A 194 -19.05 -8.36 -12.54
C PHE A 194 -19.85 -9.67 -12.58
N ALA A 195 -21.19 -9.58 -12.61
CA ALA A 195 -22.10 -10.55 -13.22
C ALA A 195 -23.55 -10.12 -12.94
N LEU A 196 -24.27 -9.83 -14.04
CA LEU A 196 -25.66 -9.41 -14.20
C LEU A 196 -25.93 -7.91 -14.03
#